data_AF-A0A392P596-F1
#
_entry.id   AF-A0A392P596-F1
#
_cell.length_a   1.000
_cell.length_b   1.000
_cell.length_c   1.000
_cell.angle_alpha   90.00
_cell.angle_beta   90.00
_cell.angle_gamma   90.00
#
_symmetry.space_group_name_H-M   'P 1'
#
loop_
_entity.id
_entity.type
_entity.pdbx_description
1 polymer ?
#
loop_
_entity_poly.entity_id
_entity_poly.type
_entity_poly.pdbx_seq_one_letter_code
_entity_poly.pdbx_strand_id
1 'polypeptide(L)'
;TGVIGFIGTGLPPFVALRADIDALPMQEMVEWEHKSKVPGKMHSCGHDAHVAMLLAAAKILKQHEKEIQGTVVLVFQPAEEGGAGAKKILDAGALENVTAIFGLHIDPELPIGEVASRSGPILAGSGFFEAKISGKGGHAAIPQQSIDPILAASNVILSLQH
;
A
#
# COMPACT_ATOMS: atom_id res chain seq x y z
N THR A 1 9.68 2.79 -10.56
CA THR A 1 9.25 1.43 -10.90
C THR A 1 7.75 1.43 -11.11
N GLY A 2 7.19 0.36 -11.65
CA GLY A 2 5.78 0.28 -12.05
C GLY A 2 5.69 -0.41 -13.40
N VAL A 3 4.77 -1.35 -13.54
CA VAL A 3 4.59 -2.11 -14.77
C VAL A 3 3.12 -2.03 -15.16
N ILE A 4 2.86 -1.60 -16.39
CA ILE A 4 1.53 -1.53 -16.96
C ILE A 4 1.44 -2.55 -18.10
N GLY A 5 0.41 -3.38 -18.09
CA GLY A 5 0.11 -4.33 -19.14
C GLY A 5 -1.27 -4.07 -19.74
N PHE A 6 -1.48 -4.49 -20.98
CA PHE A 6 -2.77 -4.37 -21.67
C PHE A 6 -3.14 -5.72 -22.29
N ILE A 7 -4.38 -6.14 -22.11
CA ILE A 7 -4.94 -7.37 -22.70
C ILE A 7 -6.29 -7.03 -23.33
N GLY A 8 -6.54 -7.50 -24.55
CA GLY A 8 -7.80 -7.27 -25.26
C GLY A 8 -7.59 -6.54 -26.58
N THR A 9 -8.57 -5.73 -26.96
CA THR A 9 -8.64 -5.12 -28.30
C THR A 9 -7.75 -3.90 -28.47
N GLY A 10 -7.24 -3.32 -27.38
CA GLY A 10 -6.61 -1.99 -27.38
C GLY A 10 -7.61 -0.84 -27.55
N LEU A 11 -8.92 -1.14 -27.56
CA LEU A 11 -10.02 -0.20 -27.73
C LEU A 11 -10.89 -0.16 -26.46
N PRO A 12 -11.68 0.91 -26.25
CA PRO A 12 -12.59 1.01 -25.12
C PRO A 12 -13.68 -0.07 -25.16
N PRO A 13 -14.30 -0.39 -24.00
CA PRO A 13 -14.04 0.17 -22.68
C PRO A 13 -12.72 -0.31 -22.05
N PHE A 14 -12.12 0.52 -21.20
CA PHE A 14 -10.92 0.16 -20.44
C PHE A 14 -11.28 -0.10 -18.97
N VAL A 15 -10.90 -1.27 -18.46
CA VAL A 15 -11.07 -1.66 -17.05
C VAL A 15 -9.72 -2.04 -16.48
N ALA A 16 -9.36 -1.50 -15.32
CA ALA A 16 -8.08 -1.79 -14.69
C ALA A 16 -8.19 -2.83 -13.57
N LEU A 17 -7.18 -3.69 -13.48
CA LEU A 17 -6.93 -4.59 -12.35
C LEU A 17 -5.58 -4.20 -11.73
N ARG A 18 -5.55 -3.95 -10.42
CA ARG A 18 -4.38 -3.42 -9.71
C ARG A 18 -3.87 -4.40 -8.66
N ALA A 19 -2.54 -4.52 -8.59
CA ALA A 19 -1.79 -5.13 -7.51
C ALA A 19 -0.62 -4.22 -7.11
N ASP A 20 -0.38 -4.07 -5.81
CA ASP A 20 0.84 -3.49 -5.25
C ASP A 20 2.00 -4.49 -5.28
N ILE A 21 3.23 -3.99 -5.30
CA ILE A 21 4.43 -4.83 -5.52
C ILE A 21 5.55 -4.62 -4.50
N ASP A 22 5.45 -3.62 -3.61
CA ASP A 22 6.48 -3.33 -2.62
C ASP A 22 6.41 -4.24 -1.40
N ALA A 23 7.55 -4.37 -0.73
CA ALA A 23 7.71 -5.08 0.54
C ALA A 23 7.97 -4.08 1.67
N LEU A 24 7.96 -4.55 2.91
CA LEU A 24 8.21 -3.73 4.09
C LEU A 24 9.65 -3.89 4.61
N PRO A 25 10.22 -2.85 5.28
CA PRO A 25 11.52 -2.90 5.94
C PRO A 25 11.42 -3.65 7.27
N MET A 26 11.06 -4.93 7.22
CA MET A 26 10.85 -5.80 8.37
C MET A 26 11.61 -7.12 8.18
N GLN A 27 12.24 -7.62 9.25
CA GLN A 27 12.86 -8.93 9.25
C GLN A 27 11.80 -10.02 9.29
N GLU A 28 11.83 -10.94 8.33
CA GLU A 28 10.99 -12.13 8.37
C GLU A 28 11.47 -13.09 9.47
N MET A 29 10.57 -13.38 10.40
CA MET A 29 10.83 -14.23 11.57
C MET A 29 10.32 -15.67 11.38
N VAL A 30 9.47 -15.90 10.38
CA VAL A 30 8.95 -17.24 10.06
C VAL A 30 10.05 -18.04 9.36
N GLU A 31 10.31 -19.26 9.85
CA GLU A 31 11.25 -20.19 9.22
C GLU A 31 10.49 -21.17 8.32
N TRP A 32 10.66 -21.04 7.00
CA TRP A 32 10.00 -21.87 5.99
C TRP A 32 10.76 -21.80 4.65
N GLU A 33 10.40 -22.67 3.70
CA GLU A 33 11.14 -22.87 2.44
C GLU A 33 11.20 -21.61 1.55
N HIS A 34 10.17 -20.77 1.58
CA HIS A 34 10.07 -19.58 0.73
C HIS A 34 10.34 -18.26 1.48
N LYS A 35 10.93 -18.34 2.67
CA LYS A 35 11.36 -17.18 3.45
C LYS A 35 12.17 -16.21 2.61
N SER A 36 11.97 -14.91 2.84
CA SER A 36 12.78 -13.84 2.27
C SER A 36 14.27 -14.14 2.43
N LYS A 37 14.97 -14.10 1.31
CA LYS A 37 16.43 -14.25 1.23
C LYS A 37 17.16 -12.93 1.47
N VAL A 38 16.43 -11.83 1.65
CA VAL A 38 16.98 -10.49 1.86
C VAL A 38 16.75 -10.09 3.32
N PRO A 39 17.80 -10.02 4.15
CA PRO A 39 17.67 -9.61 5.55
C PRO A 39 16.99 -8.24 5.70
N GLY A 40 16.11 -8.12 6.69
CA GLY A 40 15.36 -6.90 6.98
C GLY A 40 14.28 -6.53 5.94
N LYS A 41 13.91 -7.44 5.02
CA LYS A 41 12.80 -7.23 4.08
C LYS A 41 11.85 -8.43 4.07
N MET A 42 10.56 -8.15 4.09
CA MET A 42 9.49 -9.16 4.06
C MET A 42 8.25 -8.61 3.34
N HIS A 43 7.57 -9.45 2.56
CA HIS A 43 6.21 -9.16 2.10
C HIS A 43 5.19 -9.45 3.20
N SER A 44 5.23 -8.68 4.29
CA SER A 44 4.35 -8.87 5.45
C SER A 44 2.93 -8.31 5.28
N CYS A 45 2.64 -7.68 4.14
CA CYS A 45 1.31 -7.18 3.76
C CYS A 45 0.65 -8.00 2.63
N GLY A 46 1.30 -9.09 2.17
CA GLY A 46 0.74 -9.97 1.14
C GLY A 46 0.83 -9.46 -0.30
N HIS A 47 1.60 -8.40 -0.57
CA HIS A 47 1.74 -7.85 -1.91
C HIS A 47 2.33 -8.85 -2.91
N ASP A 48 3.13 -9.82 -2.45
CA ASP A 48 3.58 -10.96 -3.24
C ASP A 48 2.40 -11.84 -3.71
N ALA A 49 1.42 -12.10 -2.85
CA ALA A 49 0.19 -12.80 -3.20
C ALA A 49 -0.63 -11.99 -4.21
N HIS A 50 -0.76 -10.67 -4.02
CA HIS A 50 -1.49 -9.80 -4.96
C HIS A 50 -0.87 -9.84 -6.36
N VAL A 51 0.47 -9.77 -6.45
CA VAL A 51 1.21 -9.91 -7.72
C VAL A 51 0.96 -11.27 -8.37
N ALA A 52 1.06 -12.35 -7.60
CA ALA A 52 0.82 -13.70 -8.10
C ALA A 52 -0.61 -13.87 -8.63
N MET A 53 -1.60 -13.36 -7.90
CA MET A 53 -3.02 -13.36 -8.32
C MET A 53 -3.23 -12.57 -9.61
N LEU A 54 -2.67 -11.37 -9.72
CA LEU A 54 -2.82 -10.56 -10.94
C LEU A 54 -2.11 -11.15 -12.15
N LEU A 55 -0.94 -11.78 -11.97
CA LEU A 55 -0.26 -12.52 -13.03
C LEU A 55 -1.07 -13.74 -13.48
N ALA A 56 -1.70 -14.46 -12.56
CA ALA A 56 -2.60 -15.56 -12.88
C ALA A 56 -3.83 -15.08 -13.65
N ALA A 57 -4.46 -13.99 -13.20
CA ALA A 57 -5.57 -13.35 -13.91
C ALA A 57 -5.14 -12.92 -15.32
N ALA A 58 -3.98 -12.28 -15.47
CA ALA A 58 -3.42 -11.89 -16.77
C ALA A 58 -3.27 -13.09 -17.71
N LYS A 59 -2.76 -14.22 -17.21
CA LYS A 59 -2.64 -15.46 -18.00
C LYS A 59 -4.00 -15.96 -18.49
N ILE A 60 -5.00 -16.02 -17.62
CA ILE A 60 -6.36 -16.47 -17.96
C ILE A 60 -7.00 -15.51 -18.97
N LEU A 61 -6.95 -14.21 -18.71
CA LEU A 61 -7.47 -13.18 -19.62
C LEU A 61 -6.82 -13.26 -21.00
N LYS A 62 -5.51 -13.52 -21.06
CA LYS A 62 -4.79 -13.66 -22.33
C LYS A 62 -5.23 -14.91 -23.11
N GLN A 63 -5.58 -16.00 -22.43
CA GLN A 63 -6.12 -17.20 -23.07
C GLN A 63 -7.50 -16.96 -23.69
N HIS A 64 -8.30 -16.08 -23.07
CA HIS A 64 -9.65 -15.71 -23.51
C HIS A 64 -9.70 -14.35 -24.22
N GLU A 65 -8.57 -13.83 -24.70
CA GLU A 65 -8.47 -12.45 -25.17
C GLU A 65 -9.45 -12.11 -26.31
N LYS A 66 -9.76 -13.08 -27.17
CA LYS A 66 -10.70 -12.91 -28.28
C LYS A 66 -12.16 -12.71 -27.83
N GLU A 67 -12.48 -13.09 -26.60
CA GLU A 67 -13.82 -12.95 -26.01
C GLU A 67 -13.98 -11.59 -25.32
N ILE A 68 -12.88 -10.85 -25.11
CA ILE A 68 -12.87 -9.57 -24.42
C ILE A 68 -13.29 -8.46 -25.39
N GLN A 69 -14.47 -7.87 -25.14
CA GLN A 69 -14.97 -6.70 -25.86
C GLN A 69 -14.49 -5.40 -25.18
N GLY A 70 -13.19 -5.12 -25.30
CA GLY A 70 -12.55 -3.96 -24.67
C GLY A 70 -11.10 -4.26 -24.30
N THR A 71 -10.57 -3.52 -23.33
CA THR A 71 -9.18 -3.66 -22.88
C THR A 71 -9.09 -3.73 -21.36
N VAL A 72 -8.41 -4.75 -20.85
CA VAL A 72 -8.02 -4.86 -19.44
C VAL A 72 -6.63 -4.24 -19.25
N VAL A 73 -6.53 -3.27 -18.35
CA VAL A 73 -5.27 -2.62 -17.97
C VAL A 73 -4.75 -3.27 -16.68
N LEU A 74 -3.61 -3.92 -16.74
CA LEU A 74 -2.96 -4.53 -15.58
C LEU A 74 -2.02 -3.51 -14.95
N VAL A 75 -2.22 -3.19 -13.68
CA VAL A 75 -1.45 -2.16 -12.95
C VAL A 75 -0.67 -2.82 -11.82
N PHE A 76 0.64 -2.95 -12.00
CA PHE A 76 1.56 -3.36 -10.95
C PHE A 76 2.17 -2.10 -10.32
N GLN A 77 1.57 -1.66 -9.23
CA GLN A 77 1.86 -0.39 -8.57
C GLN A 77 2.99 -0.56 -7.53
N PRO A 78 4.06 0.25 -7.58
CA PRO A 78 5.04 0.28 -6.48
C PRO A 78 4.53 1.07 -5.27
N ALA A 79 5.32 1.03 -4.19
CA ALA A 79 5.35 2.07 -3.16
C ALA A 79 3.96 2.38 -2.55
N GLU A 80 3.19 1.33 -2.26
CA GLU A 80 1.90 1.41 -1.57
C GLU A 80 2.09 1.81 -0.10
N GLU A 81 3.14 1.30 0.56
CA GLU A 81 3.42 1.36 2.01
C GLU A 81 3.85 2.77 2.50
N GLY A 82 3.21 3.82 2.00
CA GLY A 82 3.48 5.23 2.31
C GLY A 82 4.34 5.97 1.28
N GLY A 83 4.80 5.29 0.21
CA GLY A 83 5.64 5.90 -0.82
C GLY A 83 4.87 6.61 -1.95
N ALA A 84 3.53 6.68 -1.86
CA ALA A 84 2.66 7.39 -2.80
C ALA A 84 2.74 6.87 -4.26
N GLY A 85 2.97 5.58 -4.47
CA GLY A 85 3.12 5.02 -5.82
C GLY A 85 1.86 5.11 -6.69
N ALA A 86 0.66 5.06 -6.11
CA ALA A 86 -0.60 5.27 -6.82
C ALA A 86 -0.63 6.66 -7.51
N LYS A 87 -0.16 7.71 -6.83
CA LYS A 87 -0.06 9.06 -7.40
C LYS A 87 0.87 9.09 -8.62
N LYS A 88 1.97 8.35 -8.57
CA LYS A 88 2.91 8.24 -9.70
C LYS A 88 2.31 7.48 -10.89
N ILE A 89 1.48 6.46 -10.66
CA ILE A 89 0.74 5.77 -11.72
C ILE A 89 -0.25 6.73 -12.39
N LEU A 90 -0.98 7.53 -11.59
CA LEU A 90 -1.91 8.53 -12.11
C LEU A 90 -1.19 9.61 -12.93
N ASP A 91 -0.08 10.15 -12.40
CA ASP A 91 0.71 11.20 -13.06
C ASP A 91 1.36 10.74 -14.37
N ALA A 92 1.56 9.43 -14.53
CA ALA A 92 2.06 8.83 -15.77
C ALA A 92 0.97 8.65 -16.84
N GLY A 93 -0.29 8.99 -16.55
CA GLY A 93 -1.40 8.88 -17.49
C GLY A 93 -1.94 7.45 -17.69
N ALA A 94 -1.46 6.48 -16.90
CA ALA A 94 -1.78 5.05 -17.10
C ALA A 94 -3.28 4.71 -16.94
N LEU A 95 -4.06 5.59 -16.31
CA LEU A 95 -5.48 5.38 -16.00
C LEU A 95 -6.41 6.40 -16.68
N GLU A 96 -5.92 7.26 -17.59
CA GLU A 96 -6.72 8.36 -18.17
C GLU A 96 -8.04 7.91 -18.82
N ASN A 97 -8.04 6.76 -19.49
CA ASN A 97 -9.22 6.24 -20.21
C ASN A 97 -9.95 5.11 -19.47
N VAL A 98 -9.52 4.78 -18.24
CA VAL A 98 -10.07 3.68 -17.46
C VAL A 98 -11.39 4.09 -16.83
N THR A 99 -12.46 3.33 -17.09
CA THR A 99 -13.81 3.62 -16.58
C THR A 99 -14.10 2.96 -15.24
N ALA A 100 -13.38 1.88 -14.92
CA ALA A 100 -13.47 1.18 -13.64
C ALA A 100 -12.11 0.57 -13.27
N ILE A 101 -11.79 0.57 -11.99
CA ILE A 101 -10.59 -0.06 -11.45
C ILE A 101 -10.97 -0.97 -10.28
N PHE A 102 -10.38 -2.16 -10.26
CA PHE A 102 -10.55 -3.15 -9.20
C PHE A 102 -9.18 -3.45 -8.59
N GLY A 103 -9.18 -3.61 -7.26
CA GLY A 103 -8.04 -4.09 -6.49
C GLY A 103 -8.54 -5.07 -5.44
N LEU A 104 -7.64 -5.94 -4.98
CA LEU A 104 -7.88 -6.88 -3.90
C LEU A 104 -6.77 -6.72 -2.87
N HIS A 105 -7.12 -6.97 -1.61
CA HIS A 105 -6.16 -7.13 -0.53
C HIS A 105 -6.49 -8.44 0.17
N ILE A 106 -5.49 -9.28 0.44
CA ILE A 106 -5.70 -10.47 1.27
C ILE A 106 -5.99 -10.01 2.71
N ASP A 107 -6.94 -10.69 3.35
CA ASP A 107 -7.30 -10.41 4.74
C ASP A 107 -7.18 -11.71 5.54
N PRO A 108 -6.26 -11.80 6.51
CA PRO A 108 -6.09 -13.00 7.31
C PRO A 108 -7.29 -13.29 8.24
N GLU A 109 -8.19 -12.33 8.45
CA GLU A 109 -9.39 -12.51 9.27
C GLU A 109 -10.58 -13.08 8.47
N LEU A 110 -10.53 -13.06 7.14
CA LEU A 110 -11.58 -13.61 6.29
C LEU A 110 -11.34 -15.10 5.97
N PRO A 111 -12.38 -15.96 6.01
CA PRO A 111 -12.27 -17.35 5.59
C PRO A 111 -11.85 -17.48 4.13
N ILE A 112 -11.08 -18.54 3.83
CA ILE A 112 -10.68 -18.86 2.45
C ILE A 112 -11.92 -19.11 1.59
N GLY A 113 -11.95 -18.48 0.40
CA GLY A 113 -13.05 -18.60 -0.56
C GLY A 113 -14.12 -17.52 -0.39
N GLU A 114 -14.02 -16.67 0.63
CA GLU A 114 -14.88 -15.53 0.83
C GLU A 114 -14.23 -14.23 0.30
N VAL A 115 -15.07 -13.33 -0.21
CA VAL A 115 -14.67 -11.99 -0.64
C VAL A 115 -15.65 -11.00 -0.02
N ALA A 116 -15.13 -10.06 0.78
CA ALA A 116 -15.93 -9.01 1.39
C ALA A 116 -15.76 -7.68 0.64
N SER A 117 -16.85 -6.92 0.52
CA SER A 117 -16.85 -5.58 -0.06
C SER A 117 -18.07 -4.80 0.43
N ARG A 118 -18.04 -3.47 0.29
CA ARG A 118 -19.18 -2.60 0.53
C ARG A 118 -19.15 -1.39 -0.40
N SER A 119 -20.32 -0.78 -0.61
CA SER A 119 -20.39 0.53 -1.25
C SER A 119 -19.98 1.65 -0.28
N GLY A 120 -19.50 2.76 -0.83
CA GLY A 120 -19.04 3.90 -0.03
C GLY A 120 -17.64 3.70 0.57
N PRO A 121 -17.26 4.49 1.58
CA PRO A 121 -15.94 4.41 2.20
C PRO A 121 -15.71 3.02 2.78
N ILE A 122 -14.56 2.38 2.52
CA ILE A 122 -14.21 1.05 3.08
C ILE A 122 -13.03 1.13 4.06
N LEU A 123 -12.05 2.00 3.80
CA LEU A 123 -10.89 2.26 4.64
C LEU A 123 -10.85 3.73 5.08
N ALA A 124 -10.10 4.03 6.15
CA ALA A 124 -9.87 5.39 6.63
C ALA A 124 -8.82 6.11 5.76
N GLY A 125 -8.91 7.44 5.67
CA GLY A 125 -7.80 8.25 5.18
C GLY A 125 -6.68 8.29 6.22
N SER A 126 -5.43 8.22 5.76
CA SER A 126 -4.24 8.33 6.61
C SER A 126 -3.43 9.58 6.26
N GLY A 127 -2.69 10.08 7.25
CA GLY A 127 -1.86 11.26 7.09
C GLY A 127 -0.90 11.41 8.27
N PHE A 128 0.08 12.29 8.11
CA PHE A 128 1.10 12.57 9.12
C PHE A 128 1.16 14.06 9.40
N PHE A 129 1.50 14.41 10.64
CA PHE A 129 1.87 15.77 11.02
C PHE A 129 3.16 15.73 11.83
N GLU A 130 3.93 16.81 11.77
CA GLU A 130 5.14 17.00 12.57
C GLU A 130 4.92 18.16 13.53
N ALA A 131 5.26 17.96 14.80
CA ALA A 131 5.20 18.98 15.84
C ALA A 131 6.56 19.13 16.51
N LYS A 132 7.12 20.34 16.47
CA LYS A 132 8.40 20.67 17.12
C LYS A 132 8.16 21.30 18.49
N ILE A 133 8.49 20.57 19.55
CA ILE A 133 8.43 21.06 20.94
C ILE A 133 9.80 21.56 21.35
N SER A 134 9.91 22.85 21.64
CA SER A 134 11.18 23.50 22.00
C SER A 134 11.17 23.96 23.45
N GLY A 135 12.25 23.66 24.16
CA GLY A 135 12.47 24.08 25.54
C GLY A 135 13.76 24.90 25.69
N LYS A 136 14.33 24.90 26.89
CA LYS A 136 15.58 25.58 27.24
C LYS A 136 16.45 24.63 28.04
N GLY A 137 17.64 24.33 27.54
CA GLY A 137 18.61 23.47 28.24
C GLY A 137 19.11 24.09 29.55
N GLY A 138 19.60 23.25 30.45
CA GLY A 138 20.17 23.64 31.74
C GLY A 138 20.86 22.47 32.43
N HIS A 139 21.49 22.73 33.57
CA HIS A 139 22.11 21.67 34.38
C HIS A 139 21.01 20.78 34.98
N ALA A 140 21.09 19.46 34.82
CA ALA A 140 20.02 18.53 35.23
C ALA A 140 19.66 18.62 36.72
N ALA A 141 20.63 18.94 37.57
CA ALA A 141 20.42 19.15 39.02
C ALA A 141 19.75 20.51 39.39
N ILE A 142 19.50 21.40 38.42
CA ILE A 142 18.92 22.75 38.63
C ILE A 142 17.73 22.95 37.66
N PRO A 143 16.68 22.11 37.73
CA PRO A 143 15.61 22.08 36.73
C PRO A 143 14.86 23.41 36.60
N GLN A 144 14.77 24.21 37.66
CA GLN A 144 14.14 25.53 37.65
C GLN A 144 14.80 26.56 36.72
N GLN A 145 16.02 26.31 36.21
CA GLN A 145 16.68 27.16 35.21
C GLN A 145 16.47 26.67 33.76
N SER A 146 15.82 25.52 33.59
CA SER A 146 15.54 24.86 32.32
C SER A 146 14.05 24.87 31.99
N ILE A 147 13.71 24.62 30.72
CA ILE A 147 12.36 24.27 30.28
C ILE A 147 12.50 22.92 29.61
N ASP A 148 12.02 21.86 30.26
CA ASP A 148 12.21 20.49 29.79
C ASP A 148 11.20 20.15 28.67
N PRO A 149 11.66 20.02 27.40
CA PRO A 149 10.77 19.65 26.30
C PRO A 149 10.31 18.19 26.37
N ILE A 150 11.01 17.31 27.11
CA ILE A 150 10.62 15.90 27.26
C ILE A 150 9.34 15.81 28.07
N LEU A 151 9.26 16.49 29.21
CA LEU A 151 8.04 16.50 30.04
C LEU A 151 6.85 17.09 29.27
N ALA A 152 7.07 18.17 28.51
CA ALA A 152 6.04 18.77 27.66
C ALA A 152 5.58 17.78 26.57
N ALA A 153 6.51 17.14 25.86
CA ALA A 153 6.20 16.15 24.82
C ALA A 153 5.43 14.94 25.38
N SER A 154 5.84 14.42 26.54
CA SER A 154 5.13 13.32 27.21
C SER A 154 3.67 13.69 27.52
N ASN A 155 3.42 14.91 28.00
CA ASN A 155 2.05 15.38 28.25
C ASN A 155 1.25 15.55 26.95
N VAL A 156 1.85 16.12 25.89
CA VAL A 156 1.19 16.23 24.58
C VAL A 156 0.80 14.85 24.04
N ILE A 157 1.67 13.85 24.14
CA ILE A 157 1.39 12.47 23.70
C ILE A 157 0.17 11.90 24.42
N LEU A 158 0.10 12.07 25.75
CA LEU A 158 -1.05 11.62 26.53
C LEU A 158 -2.33 12.37 26.16
N SER A 159 -2.26 13.70 26.01
CA SER A 159 -3.42 14.52 25.65
C SER A 159 -3.94 14.26 24.25
N LEU A 160 -3.11 13.82 23.30
CA LEU A 160 -3.55 13.47 21.94
C LEU A 160 -4.47 12.23 21.88
N GLN A 161 -4.55 11.43 22.95
CA GLN A 161 -5.44 10.28 23.02
C GLN A 161 -6.88 10.63 23.45
N HIS A 162 -7.10 11.84 23.96
CA HIS A 162 -8.38 12.32 24.50
C HIS A 162 -8.99 13.43 23.62
#